data_AF-A0A850WS09-F1
#
_entry.id   AF-A0A850WS09-F1
#
_cell.length_a   1.000
_cell.length_b   1.000
_cell.length_c   1.000
_cell.angle_alpha   90.00
_cell.angle_beta   90.00
_cell.angle_gamma   90.00
#
_symmetry.space_group_name_H-M   'P 1'
#
loop_
_entity.id
_entity.type
_entity.pdbx_description
1 polymer ?
#
loop_
_entity_poly.entity_id
_entity_poly.type
_entity_poly.pdbx_seq_one_letter_code
_entity_poly.pdbx_strand_id
1 'polypeptide(L)'
;RQYVRDAVVGSMGLKPTGRLCSVTKARGLRACRGKLRDTILDWEDSLPDRDLTLADKACRKADLSVTLGTSLQIKPSGNLPLITKKRGGKLVIVNLQATKHDRQADLRIHAYVDDVMTKLMKHLGLEVPEWTGPVVVEESSELAKPQQLFKFDAGARDPLKEEPLSQHNSTSGLCPGRGTTLVERHDGLKERPSPDMGPPVVKKMKVEPLLT
;
A
#
# COMPACT_ATOMS: atom_id res chain seq x y z
N ARG A 1 -4.39 -0.88 -24.99
CA ARG A 1 -5.64 -0.84 -24.20
C ARG A 1 -5.42 -1.73 -22.98
N GLN A 2 -5.73 -1.24 -21.79
CA GLN A 2 -5.74 -2.03 -20.55
C GLN A 2 -7.17 -2.46 -20.24
N TYR A 3 -7.33 -3.48 -19.41
CA TYR A 3 -8.63 -3.99 -18.99
C TYR A 3 -8.59 -4.15 -17.47
N VAL A 4 -9.36 -3.33 -16.75
CA VAL A 4 -9.61 -3.53 -15.33
C VAL A 4 -10.66 -4.64 -15.18
N ARG A 5 -10.41 -5.59 -14.28
CA ARG A 5 -11.26 -6.77 -14.05
C ARG A 5 -11.84 -6.70 -12.65
N ASP A 6 -13.01 -7.30 -12.50
CA ASP A 6 -13.72 -7.51 -11.23
C ASP A 6 -13.05 -8.56 -10.33
N ALA A 7 -12.33 -9.49 -10.94
CA ALA A 7 -11.52 -10.50 -10.26
C ALA A 7 -10.04 -10.42 -10.66
N VAL A 8 -9.17 -10.93 -9.78
CA VAL A 8 -7.73 -11.01 -10.02
C VAL A 8 -7.40 -11.83 -11.28
N VAL A 9 -6.37 -11.41 -11.99
CA VAL A 9 -5.83 -12.17 -13.12
C VAL A 9 -4.94 -13.28 -12.55
N GLY A 10 -5.23 -14.54 -12.86
CA GLY A 10 -4.54 -15.71 -12.27
C GLY A 10 -3.10 -15.97 -12.76
N SER A 11 -2.47 -15.02 -13.45
CA SER A 11 -1.07 -15.12 -13.90
C SER A 11 -0.23 -13.96 -13.38
N MET A 12 1.08 -14.17 -13.29
CA MET A 12 2.06 -13.17 -12.85
C MET A 12 3.33 -13.27 -13.70
N GLY A 13 4.07 -12.17 -13.83
CA GLY A 13 5.30 -12.09 -14.62
C GLY A 13 5.03 -11.85 -16.11
N LEU A 14 4.08 -10.95 -16.41
CA LEU A 14 3.71 -10.55 -17.78
C LEU A 14 3.32 -11.74 -18.68
N LYS A 15 2.72 -12.78 -18.09
CA LYS A 15 2.35 -14.03 -18.75
C LYS A 15 1.01 -13.91 -19.46
N PRO A 16 0.76 -14.70 -20.52
CA PRO A 16 -0.54 -14.72 -21.19
C PRO A 16 -1.66 -15.18 -20.25
N THR A 17 -2.77 -14.44 -20.24
CA THR A 17 -3.94 -14.71 -19.38
C THR A 17 -4.94 -15.71 -19.99
N GLY A 18 -4.69 -16.18 -21.21
CA GLY A 18 -5.64 -16.97 -22.02
C GLY A 18 -6.73 -16.16 -22.73
N ARG A 19 -6.93 -14.87 -22.37
CA ARG A 19 -7.94 -14.00 -22.99
C ARG A 19 -7.37 -13.22 -24.18
N LEU A 20 -8.25 -12.76 -25.07
CA LEU A 20 -7.90 -11.98 -26.25
C LEU A 20 -8.45 -10.55 -26.17
N CYS A 21 -7.77 -9.63 -26.84
CA CYS A 21 -8.18 -8.24 -26.97
C CYS A 21 -9.44 -8.12 -27.84
N SER A 22 -10.48 -7.49 -27.30
CA SER A 22 -11.78 -7.27 -27.96
C SER A 22 -11.85 -5.96 -28.76
N VAL A 23 -10.83 -5.10 -28.70
CA VAL A 23 -10.83 -3.81 -29.40
C VAL A 23 -10.84 -4.03 -30.92
N THR A 24 -11.78 -3.37 -31.60
CA THR A 24 -11.80 -3.27 -33.06
C THR A 24 -10.74 -2.27 -33.54
N LYS A 25 -9.94 -2.63 -34.55
CA LYS A 25 -8.92 -1.72 -35.09
C LYS A 25 -9.60 -0.48 -35.71
N ALA A 26 -8.95 0.68 -35.63
CA ALA A 26 -9.48 1.97 -36.06
C ALA A 26 -10.04 2.01 -37.50
N ARG A 27 -9.53 1.15 -38.41
CA ARG A 27 -10.03 1.03 -39.79
C ARG A 27 -11.24 0.10 -39.94
N GLY A 28 -11.89 -0.33 -38.86
CA GLY A 28 -13.13 -1.12 -38.85
C GLY A 28 -13.04 -2.56 -39.38
N LEU A 29 -11.95 -2.91 -40.08
CA LEU A 29 -11.88 -4.12 -40.88
C LEU A 29 -11.67 -5.41 -40.08
N ARG A 30 -11.00 -5.38 -38.91
CA ARG A 30 -10.74 -6.58 -38.06
C ARG A 30 -10.58 -6.24 -36.58
N ALA A 31 -11.00 -7.18 -35.73
CA ALA A 31 -10.68 -7.17 -34.30
C ALA A 31 -9.17 -7.31 -34.05
N CYS A 32 -8.67 -6.74 -32.94
CA CYS A 32 -7.27 -6.81 -32.55
C CYS A 32 -6.82 -8.25 -32.32
N ARG A 33 -7.57 -9.03 -31.52
CA ARG A 33 -7.27 -10.43 -31.16
C ARG A 33 -5.88 -10.68 -30.54
N GLY A 34 -5.21 -9.64 -30.06
CA GLY A 34 -3.94 -9.78 -29.35
C GLY A 34 -4.11 -10.54 -28.03
N LYS A 35 -3.13 -11.38 -27.68
CA LYS A 35 -3.12 -12.11 -26.40
C LYS A 35 -2.98 -11.12 -25.25
N LEU A 36 -3.92 -11.13 -24.31
CA LEU A 36 -3.82 -10.32 -23.10
C LEU A 36 -2.81 -10.94 -22.15
N ARG A 37 -1.95 -10.11 -21.57
CA ARG A 37 -0.97 -10.47 -20.55
C ARG A 37 -1.33 -9.79 -19.23
N ASP A 38 -0.94 -10.37 -18.10
CA ASP A 38 -1.00 -9.67 -16.82
C ASP A 38 0.02 -8.51 -16.77
N THR A 39 -0.11 -7.67 -15.74
CA THR A 39 0.72 -6.49 -15.53
C THR A 39 1.58 -6.61 -14.27
N ILE A 40 1.70 -7.81 -13.70
CA ILE A 40 2.50 -8.06 -12.51
C ILE A 40 3.93 -8.33 -12.97
N LEU A 41 4.85 -7.51 -12.49
CA LEU A 41 6.27 -7.59 -12.85
C LEU A 41 6.94 -8.72 -12.05
N ASP A 42 7.78 -9.51 -12.72
CA ASP A 42 8.75 -10.40 -12.09
C ASP A 42 10.04 -9.61 -11.75
N TRP A 43 10.99 -10.26 -11.09
CA TRP A 43 12.23 -9.62 -10.62
C TRP A 43 13.10 -9.01 -11.72
N GLU A 44 13.06 -9.61 -12.91
CA GLU A 44 13.87 -9.21 -14.07
C GLU A 44 13.13 -8.21 -14.98
N ASP A 45 11.84 -8.00 -14.74
CA ASP A 45 11.02 -7.14 -15.58
C ASP A 45 11.30 -5.67 -15.33
N SER A 46 11.35 -4.90 -16.42
CA SER A 46 11.44 -3.44 -16.34
C SER A 46 10.09 -2.82 -15.98
N LEU A 47 10.11 -1.71 -15.23
CA LEU A 47 8.91 -0.92 -14.97
C LEU A 47 8.30 -0.40 -16.29
N PRO A 48 6.96 -0.25 -16.35
CA PRO A 48 6.30 0.34 -17.52
C PRO A 48 6.73 1.80 -17.74
N ASP A 49 7.29 2.08 -18.93
CA ASP A 49 7.89 3.37 -19.26
C ASP A 49 6.94 4.56 -19.09
N ARG A 50 5.68 4.40 -19.49
CA ARG A 50 4.67 5.46 -19.42
C ARG A 50 4.44 5.90 -17.98
N ASP A 51 4.15 4.94 -17.09
CA ASP A 51 3.85 5.18 -15.68
C ASP A 51 5.08 5.73 -14.95
N LEU A 52 6.26 5.15 -15.20
CA LEU A 52 7.51 5.65 -14.62
C LEU A 52 7.82 7.08 -15.08
N THR A 53 7.63 7.40 -16.36
CA THR A 53 7.84 8.75 -16.89
C THR A 53 6.86 9.76 -16.29
N LEU A 54 5.60 9.38 -16.12
CA LEU A 54 4.60 10.23 -15.48
C LEU A 54 4.94 10.49 -14.01
N ALA A 55 5.34 9.45 -13.28
CA ALA A 55 5.75 9.55 -11.88
C ALA A 55 6.99 10.42 -11.71
N ASP A 56 8.03 10.23 -12.53
CA ASP A 56 9.23 11.08 -12.54
C ASP A 56 8.87 12.55 -12.81
N LYS A 57 8.04 12.83 -13.83
CA LYS A 57 7.57 14.19 -14.13
C LYS A 57 6.80 14.82 -12.97
N ALA A 58 5.95 14.06 -12.27
CA ALA A 58 5.21 14.54 -11.11
C ALA A 58 6.17 14.89 -9.96
N CYS A 59 7.08 13.98 -9.60
CA CYS A 59 8.08 14.21 -8.55
C CYS A 59 8.99 15.40 -8.87
N ARG A 60 9.31 15.63 -10.15
CA ARG A 60 10.11 16.78 -10.61
C ARG A 60 9.44 18.13 -10.44
N LYS A 61 8.11 18.17 -10.44
CA LYS A 61 7.31 19.39 -10.31
C LYS A 61 6.82 19.62 -8.88
N ALA A 62 6.72 18.57 -8.08
CA ALA A 62 6.28 18.65 -6.71
C ALA A 62 7.24 19.49 -5.86
N ASP A 63 6.66 20.28 -4.96
CA ASP A 63 7.33 20.97 -3.84
C ASP A 63 7.26 20.15 -2.54
N LEU A 64 6.39 19.14 -2.48
CA LEU A 64 6.25 18.19 -1.38
C LEU A 64 6.03 16.78 -1.93
N SER A 65 6.79 15.81 -1.40
CA SER A 65 6.56 14.38 -1.62
C SER A 65 6.29 13.69 -0.27
N VAL A 66 5.20 12.93 -0.19
CA VAL A 66 4.81 12.18 1.00
C VAL A 66 4.80 10.70 0.65
N THR A 67 5.51 9.89 1.42
CA THR A 67 5.54 8.43 1.25
C THR A 67 4.79 7.77 2.41
N LEU A 68 3.86 6.87 2.10
CA LEU A 68 3.03 6.18 3.08
C LEU A 68 3.27 4.67 2.98
N GLY A 69 3.67 4.03 4.08
CA GLY A 69 3.71 2.56 4.18
C GLY A 69 4.69 1.86 3.23
N THR A 70 5.83 2.50 2.90
CA THR A 70 6.85 1.92 2.02
C THR A 70 8.25 2.03 2.63
N SER A 71 9.05 0.98 2.52
CA SER A 71 10.46 0.96 2.99
C SER A 71 11.43 1.66 2.03
N LEU A 72 10.96 2.01 0.82
CA LEU A 72 11.73 2.69 -0.24
C LEU A 72 12.98 1.93 -0.73
N GLN A 73 13.02 0.60 -0.57
CA GLN A 73 14.19 -0.20 -0.93
C GLN A 73 14.28 -0.55 -2.42
N ILE A 74 13.14 -0.71 -3.09
CA ILE A 74 13.08 -1.16 -4.49
C ILE A 74 13.36 0.00 -5.44
N LYS A 75 14.30 -0.19 -6.38
CA LYS A 75 14.66 0.81 -7.38
C LYS A 75 14.02 0.48 -8.73
N PRO A 76 13.65 1.50 -9.53
CA PRO A 76 13.79 2.94 -9.26
C PRO A 76 12.68 3.55 -8.38
N SER A 77 11.59 2.84 -8.07
CA SER A 77 10.39 3.37 -7.39
C SER A 77 10.69 4.10 -6.07
N GLY A 78 11.51 3.52 -5.19
CA GLY A 78 11.89 4.09 -3.91
C GLY A 78 12.72 5.37 -4.01
N ASN A 79 13.38 5.60 -5.15
CA ASN A 79 14.16 6.82 -5.38
C ASN A 79 13.29 8.00 -5.89
N LEU A 80 12.06 7.77 -6.34
CA LEU A 80 11.21 8.81 -6.92
C LEU A 80 10.98 10.00 -5.96
N PRO A 81 10.68 9.80 -4.66
CA PRO A 81 10.51 10.91 -3.71
C PRO A 81 11.78 11.77 -3.51
N LEU A 82 12.97 11.19 -3.73
CA LEU A 82 14.23 11.94 -3.66
C LEU A 82 14.36 12.96 -4.79
N ILE A 83 13.67 12.77 -5.92
CA ILE A 83 13.70 13.72 -7.03
C ILE A 83 13.11 15.06 -6.58
N THR A 84 12.00 15.03 -5.84
CA THR A 84 11.40 16.21 -5.22
C THR A 84 12.38 16.90 -4.28
N LYS A 85 13.00 16.14 -3.38
CA LYS A 85 13.98 16.66 -2.42
C LYS A 85 15.18 17.33 -3.10
N LYS A 86 15.74 16.71 -4.15
CA LYS A 86 16.87 17.24 -4.93
C LYS A 86 16.55 18.54 -5.66
N ARG A 87 15.28 18.84 -5.89
CA ARG A 87 14.81 20.08 -6.54
C ARG A 87 14.42 21.17 -5.55
N GLY A 88 14.71 20.98 -4.26
CA GLY A 88 14.39 21.95 -3.21
C GLY A 88 13.02 21.73 -2.57
N GLY A 89 12.25 20.74 -3.01
CA GLY A 89 11.03 20.32 -2.34
C GLY A 89 11.29 19.60 -1.02
N LYS A 90 10.22 19.35 -0.27
CA LYS A 90 10.24 18.65 1.03
C LYS A 90 9.88 17.18 0.86
N LEU A 91 10.45 16.33 1.71
CA LEU A 91 10.15 14.90 1.77
C LEU A 91 9.61 14.54 3.16
N VAL A 92 8.41 13.96 3.21
CA VAL A 92 7.78 13.42 4.43
C VAL A 92 7.68 11.91 4.29
N ILE A 93 8.11 11.18 5.32
CA ILE A 93 8.06 9.72 5.36
C ILE A 93 7.18 9.29 6.53
N VAL A 94 6.12 8.53 6.23
CA VAL A 94 5.23 7.90 7.21
C VAL A 94 5.37 6.39 7.09
N ASN A 95 6.02 5.76 8.07
CA ASN A 95 6.21 4.31 8.09
C ASN A 95 6.52 3.82 9.51
N LEU A 96 6.07 2.61 9.86
CA LEU A 96 6.38 2.02 11.17
C LEU A 96 7.87 1.65 11.32
N GLN A 97 8.49 1.19 10.24
CA GLN A 97 9.89 0.76 10.21
C GLN A 97 10.79 1.82 9.58
N ALA A 98 12.08 1.76 9.88
CA ALA A 98 13.09 2.57 9.22
C ALA A 98 13.08 2.34 7.69
N THR A 99 13.25 3.42 6.92
CA THR A 99 13.26 3.36 5.45
C THR A 99 14.66 3.59 4.89
N LYS A 100 14.86 3.24 3.62
CA LYS A 100 16.14 3.46 2.93
C LYS A 100 16.56 4.93 2.90
N HIS A 101 15.62 5.86 3.00
CA HIS A 101 15.82 7.29 2.76
C HIS A 101 15.48 8.19 3.95
N ASP A 102 15.47 7.63 5.16
CA ASP A 102 15.16 8.38 6.39
C ASP A 102 16.02 9.62 6.60
N ARG A 103 17.30 9.57 6.20
CA ARG A 103 18.23 10.71 6.36
C ARG A 103 17.92 11.89 5.46
N GLN A 104 17.18 11.66 4.38
CA GLN A 104 16.82 12.68 3.40
C GLN A 104 15.46 13.33 3.71
N ALA A 105 14.68 12.75 4.61
CA ALA A 105 13.36 13.25 4.97
C ALA A 105 13.46 14.52 5.83
N ASP A 106 12.59 15.49 5.53
CA ASP A 106 12.36 16.68 6.35
C ASP A 106 11.51 16.38 7.59
N LEU A 107 10.63 15.39 7.48
CA LEU A 107 9.79 14.90 8.58
C LEU A 107 9.64 13.39 8.49
N ARG A 108 9.82 12.71 9.62
CA ARG A 108 9.61 11.27 9.77
C ARG A 108 8.56 11.01 10.83
N ILE A 109 7.55 10.24 10.47
CA ILE A 109 6.44 9.88 11.36
C ILE A 109 6.39 8.36 11.49
N HIS A 110 6.71 7.85 12.68
CA HIS A 110 6.70 6.43 12.98
C HIS A 110 5.37 6.05 13.65
N ALA A 111 4.34 5.85 12.83
CA ALA A 111 2.99 5.51 13.29
C ALA A 111 2.22 4.75 12.21
N TYR A 112 1.05 4.22 12.59
CA TYR A 112 0.10 3.65 11.63
C TYR A 112 -0.39 4.73 10.67
N VAL A 113 -0.41 4.42 9.37
CA VAL A 113 -0.79 5.37 8.32
C VAL A 113 -2.23 5.86 8.52
N ASP A 114 -3.14 4.97 8.92
CA ASP A 114 -4.55 5.31 9.15
C ASP A 114 -4.72 6.37 10.25
N ASP A 115 -3.98 6.27 11.36
CA ASP A 115 -4.00 7.26 12.44
C ASP A 115 -3.48 8.62 11.96
N VAL A 116 -2.39 8.61 11.19
CA VAL A 116 -1.77 9.82 10.63
C VAL A 116 -2.72 10.50 9.66
N MET A 117 -3.31 9.74 8.74
CA MET A 117 -4.23 10.27 7.73
C MET A 117 -5.54 10.74 8.35
N THR A 118 -6.07 10.03 9.34
CA THR A 118 -7.29 10.45 10.07
C THR A 118 -7.08 11.79 10.77
N LYS A 119 -5.95 11.96 11.48
CA LYS A 119 -5.60 13.24 12.13
C LYS A 119 -5.36 14.33 11.10
N LEU A 120 -4.63 14.03 10.01
CA LEU A 120 -4.37 14.99 8.94
C LEU A 120 -5.68 15.49 8.30
N MET A 121 -6.59 14.59 7.96
CA MET A 121 -7.89 14.94 7.36
C MET A 121 -8.72 15.82 8.32
N LYS A 122 -8.73 15.51 9.62
CA LYS A 122 -9.34 16.38 10.65
C LYS A 122 -8.70 17.77 10.69
N HIS A 123 -7.38 17.89 10.61
CA HIS A 123 -6.69 19.18 10.55
C HIS A 123 -6.96 19.94 9.25
N LEU A 124 -7.18 19.24 8.15
CA LEU A 124 -7.55 19.83 6.86
C LEU A 124 -9.04 20.21 6.77
N GLY A 125 -9.86 19.81 7.76
CA GLY A 125 -11.31 20.01 7.72
C GLY A 125 -11.99 19.20 6.61
N LEU A 126 -11.40 18.05 6.23
CA LEU A 126 -11.91 17.17 5.20
C LEU A 126 -12.40 15.86 5.83
N GLU A 127 -13.56 15.39 5.39
CA GLU A 127 -14.07 14.07 5.77
C GLU A 127 -13.55 12.99 4.81
N VAL A 128 -13.27 11.80 5.35
CA VAL A 128 -12.91 10.63 4.53
C VAL A 128 -14.21 10.05 3.96
N PRO A 129 -14.37 9.94 2.63
CA PRO A 129 -15.62 9.48 2.03
C PRO A 129 -15.87 7.99 2.32
N GLU A 130 -17.14 7.61 2.41
CA GLU A 130 -17.56 6.21 2.53
C GLU A 130 -17.31 5.45 1.22
N TRP A 131 -16.87 4.20 1.34
CA TRP A 131 -16.60 3.35 0.18
C TRP A 131 -17.88 2.64 -0.31
N THR A 132 -18.30 2.91 -1.54
CA THR A 132 -19.54 2.37 -2.13
C THR A 132 -19.34 1.12 -3.01
N GLY A 133 -18.16 0.50 -2.97
CA GLY A 133 -17.81 -0.65 -3.82
C GLY A 133 -16.80 -0.34 -4.94
N PRO A 134 -16.46 -1.34 -5.77
CA PRO A 134 -15.45 -1.19 -6.81
C PRO A 134 -15.96 -0.34 -7.99
N VAL A 135 -15.33 0.80 -8.22
CA VAL A 135 -15.62 1.71 -9.34
C VAL A 135 -14.32 2.04 -10.06
N VAL A 136 -14.35 2.08 -11.40
CA VAL A 136 -13.19 2.46 -12.23
C VAL A 136 -13.38 3.88 -12.74
N VAL A 137 -12.48 4.78 -12.35
CA VAL A 137 -12.44 6.16 -12.81
C VAL A 137 -11.20 6.33 -13.68
N GLU A 138 -11.39 6.51 -14.99
CA GLU A 138 -10.29 6.61 -15.97
C GLU A 138 -9.66 8.01 -16.00
N GLU A 139 -10.44 9.04 -15.69
CA GLU A 139 -10.03 10.45 -15.73
C GLU A 139 -10.49 11.16 -14.45
N SER A 140 -9.61 11.97 -13.86
CA SER A 140 -9.98 12.80 -12.72
C SER A 140 -10.91 13.92 -13.18
N SER A 141 -12.04 14.12 -12.49
CA SER A 141 -12.76 15.40 -12.56
C SER A 141 -11.82 16.51 -12.09
N GLU A 142 -11.83 17.67 -12.76
CA GLU A 142 -11.07 18.83 -12.30
C GLU A 142 -11.44 19.13 -10.84
N LEU A 143 -10.47 19.04 -9.93
CA LEU A 143 -10.68 19.52 -8.57
C LEU A 143 -11.07 20.99 -8.67
N ALA A 144 -12.25 21.33 -8.15
CA ALA A 144 -12.61 22.72 -7.91
C ALA A 144 -11.42 23.38 -7.20
N LYS A 145 -10.94 24.50 -7.76
CA LYS A 145 -9.81 25.24 -7.19
C LYS A 145 -10.06 25.39 -5.69
N PRO A 146 -9.10 25.06 -4.81
CA PRO A 146 -9.27 25.23 -3.38
C PRO A 146 -9.32 26.72 -3.09
N GLN A 147 -10.47 27.35 -3.28
CA GLN A 147 -10.74 28.69 -2.84
C GLN A 147 -11.01 28.59 -1.34
N GLN A 148 -9.97 28.95 -0.57
CA GLN A 148 -10.10 29.45 0.80
C GLN A 148 -10.68 28.48 1.86
N LEU A 149 -10.37 27.18 1.82
CA LEU A 149 -10.79 26.28 2.91
C LEU A 149 -9.78 26.19 4.08
N PHE A 150 -8.53 26.63 3.90
CA PHE A 150 -7.47 26.39 4.88
C PHE A 150 -7.10 27.66 5.64
N LYS A 151 -7.71 27.86 6.82
CA LYS A 151 -7.11 28.70 7.87
C LYS A 151 -6.20 27.81 8.71
N PHE A 152 -4.92 27.76 8.35
CA PHE A 152 -3.92 27.15 9.21
C PHE A 152 -3.67 28.10 10.38
N ASP A 153 -4.28 27.84 11.54
CA ASP A 153 -4.05 28.66 12.72
C ASP A 153 -2.69 28.31 13.32
N ALA A 154 -1.66 29.05 12.89
CA ALA A 154 -0.28 28.86 13.34
C ALA A 154 -0.09 29.14 14.84
N GLY A 155 -1.13 29.62 15.54
CA GLY A 155 -1.12 29.93 16.98
C GLY A 155 -1.35 28.74 17.91
N ALA A 156 -1.88 27.61 17.42
CA ALA A 156 -2.13 26.42 18.25
C ALA A 156 -0.88 25.55 18.39
N ARG A 157 0.19 26.10 18.99
CA ARG A 157 1.24 25.26 19.58
C ARG A 157 0.70 24.71 20.89
N ASP A 158 -0.05 23.61 20.82
CA ASP A 158 -0.22 22.78 22.01
C ASP A 158 1.13 22.06 22.21
N PRO A 159 1.83 22.26 23.34
CA PRO A 159 3.07 21.55 23.59
C PRO A 159 2.74 20.06 23.61
N LEU A 160 3.20 19.31 22.61
CA LEU A 160 3.27 17.86 22.72
C LEU A 160 4.12 17.58 23.95
N LYS A 161 3.47 17.16 25.04
CA LYS A 161 4.14 16.51 26.16
C LYS A 161 4.91 15.33 25.57
N GLU A 162 6.23 15.44 25.56
CA GLU A 162 7.08 14.27 25.47
C GLU A 162 6.79 13.42 26.71
N GLU A 163 6.13 12.28 26.52
CA GLU A 163 6.12 11.23 27.53
C GLU A 163 7.56 10.70 27.63
N PRO A 164 8.20 10.71 28.80
CA PRO A 164 9.56 10.23 28.92
C PRO A 164 9.59 8.73 28.61
N LEU A 165 10.39 8.33 27.62
CA LEU A 165 10.90 6.97 27.55
C LEU A 165 11.56 6.65 28.89
N SER A 166 11.03 5.65 29.60
CA SER A 166 11.63 5.12 30.82
C SER A 166 13.07 4.69 30.53
N GLN A 167 14.02 5.46 31.04
CA GLN A 167 15.42 5.07 31.11
C GLN A 167 15.55 3.97 32.16
N HIS A 168 15.88 2.76 31.73
CA HIS A 168 16.54 1.79 32.60
C HIS A 168 17.79 1.32 31.89
N ASN A 169 18.90 2.01 32.19
CA ASN A 169 20.23 1.53 31.87
C ASN A 169 20.77 0.72 33.07
N SER A 170 21.04 -0.55 32.75
CA SER A 170 22.27 -1.27 33.05
C SER A 170 22.41 -2.07 34.35
N THR A 171 22.72 -3.35 34.11
CA THR A 171 23.72 -4.23 34.77
C THR A 171 23.33 -5.10 35.99
N SER A 172 23.35 -6.42 35.71
CA SER A 172 23.93 -7.52 36.50
C SER A 172 23.56 -7.74 37.97
N GLY A 173 23.02 -8.94 38.25
CA GLY A 173 23.52 -9.77 39.37
C GLY A 173 22.52 -10.11 40.48
N LEU A 174 22.34 -11.43 40.64
CA LEU A 174 21.93 -12.18 41.82
C LEU A 174 20.45 -12.21 42.27
N CYS A 175 19.92 -13.45 42.23
CA CYS A 175 18.78 -13.92 43.01
C CYS A 175 19.13 -13.95 44.52
N PRO A 176 18.13 -13.76 45.40
CA PRO A 176 17.66 -14.89 46.22
C PRO A 176 16.14 -14.92 46.42
N GLY A 177 15.61 -16.11 46.68
CA GLY A 177 14.17 -16.38 46.67
C GLY A 177 13.44 -16.40 48.02
N ARG A 178 12.24 -17.03 47.92
CA ARG A 178 11.21 -17.39 48.93
C ARG A 178 10.18 -16.32 49.30
N GLY A 179 8.90 -16.70 49.16
CA GLY A 179 7.78 -16.06 49.85
C GLY A 179 6.43 -16.14 49.14
N THR A 180 5.85 -17.33 49.10
CA THR A 180 4.43 -17.67 48.89
C THR A 180 3.38 -16.56 49.10
N THR A 181 2.42 -16.42 48.17
CA THR A 181 1.01 -16.80 48.39
C THR A 181 0.23 -16.84 47.08
N LEU A 182 -0.46 -17.96 46.90
CA LEU A 182 -1.34 -18.36 45.82
C LEU A 182 -2.72 -17.71 46.02
N VAL A 183 -3.27 -17.05 45.00
CA VAL A 183 -4.72 -16.93 44.80
C VAL A 183 -5.01 -17.12 43.32
N GLU A 184 -5.45 -18.32 42.97
CA GLU A 184 -6.04 -18.63 41.67
C GLU A 184 -7.44 -18.02 41.56
N ARG A 185 -7.75 -17.44 40.39
CA ARG A 185 -9.11 -17.40 39.85
C ARG A 185 -9.04 -17.71 38.37
N HIS A 186 -9.60 -18.86 38.03
CA HIS A 186 -9.80 -19.40 36.69
C HIS A 186 -11.08 -18.84 36.03
N ASP A 187 -11.14 -19.10 34.73
CA ASP A 187 -12.28 -19.08 33.79
C ASP A 187 -12.62 -17.74 33.11
N GLY A 188 -12.68 -17.63 31.77
CA GLY A 188 -12.54 -18.64 30.72
C GLY A 188 -12.41 -17.98 29.35
N LEU A 189 -11.47 -18.49 28.55
CA LEU A 189 -11.22 -18.11 27.16
C LEU A 189 -12.18 -18.89 26.27
N LYS A 190 -13.10 -18.20 25.58
CA LYS A 190 -13.97 -18.80 24.57
C LYS A 190 -13.28 -18.73 23.22
N GLU A 191 -12.52 -19.76 22.88
CA GLU A 191 -11.96 -19.98 21.55
C GLU A 191 -13.10 -20.15 20.52
N ARG A 192 -12.95 -19.51 19.35
CA ARG A 192 -13.81 -19.73 18.18
C ARG A 192 -13.22 -20.87 17.36
N PRO A 193 -14.00 -21.89 16.94
CA PRO A 193 -13.47 -22.98 16.15
C PRO A 193 -13.19 -22.57 14.70
N SER A 194 -12.00 -22.91 14.22
CA SER A 194 -11.58 -22.85 12.82
C SER A 194 -12.37 -23.86 11.97
N PRO A 195 -12.77 -23.54 10.73
CA PRO A 195 -13.34 -24.53 9.83
C PRO A 195 -12.23 -25.41 9.23
N ASP A 196 -12.26 -26.67 9.62
CA ASP A 196 -11.46 -27.79 9.10
C ASP A 196 -11.86 -28.08 7.63
N MET A 197 -10.93 -27.91 6.70
CA MET A 197 -11.10 -28.30 5.29
C MET A 197 -10.22 -29.51 5.02
N GLY A 198 -10.82 -30.69 5.14
CA GLY A 198 -10.22 -31.96 4.73
C GLY A 198 -9.87 -31.98 3.23
N PRO A 199 -9.02 -32.93 2.81
CA PRO A 199 -8.47 -32.96 1.45
C PRO A 199 -9.55 -33.30 0.40
N PRO A 200 -9.49 -32.72 -0.82
CA PRO A 200 -10.52 -32.92 -1.82
C PRO A 200 -10.50 -34.33 -2.40
N VAL A 201 -11.68 -34.94 -2.50
CA VAL A 201 -11.93 -36.23 -3.14
C VAL A 201 -11.73 -36.12 -4.66
N VAL A 202 -10.73 -36.83 -5.17
CA VAL A 202 -10.46 -36.96 -6.61
C VAL A 202 -11.53 -37.86 -7.25
N LYS A 203 -12.44 -37.29 -8.04
CA LYS A 203 -13.30 -38.06 -8.94
C LYS A 203 -12.51 -38.37 -10.23
N LYS A 204 -12.12 -39.63 -10.39
CA LYS A 204 -11.53 -40.16 -11.64
C LYS A 204 -12.56 -40.02 -12.77
N MET A 205 -12.24 -39.20 -13.77
CA MET A 205 -12.97 -39.16 -15.04
C MET A 205 -12.49 -40.31 -15.91
N LYS A 206 -13.40 -41.22 -16.26
CA LYS A 206 -13.18 -42.34 -17.18
C LYS A 206 -13.18 -41.78 -18.60
N VAL A 207 -12.06 -41.89 -19.31
CA VAL A 207 -11.95 -41.58 -20.74
C VAL A 207 -12.43 -42.80 -21.51
N GLU A 208 -13.48 -42.66 -22.32
CA GLU A 208 -13.85 -43.65 -23.33
C GLU A 208 -13.03 -43.44 -24.61
N PRO A 209 -12.55 -44.52 -25.27
CA PRO A 209 -11.84 -44.42 -26.52
C PRO A 209 -12.83 -44.29 -27.69
N LEU A 210 -12.73 -43.19 -28.45
CA LEU A 210 -13.31 -43.11 -29.78
C LEU A 210 -12.46 -43.95 -30.72
N LEU A 211 -13.02 -45.11 -31.10
CA LEU A 211 -12.60 -45.88 -32.27
C LEU A 211 -13.26 -45.30 -33.53
N THR A 212 -12.55 -45.55 -34.64
CA THR A 212 -12.79 -45.20 -36.06
C THR A 212 -12.54 -43.76 -36.50
#